data_AF-A0AA90H8S5-F1
#
_entry.id   AF-A0AA90H8S5-F1
#
_cell.length_a   1.000
_cell.length_b   1.000
_cell.length_c   1.000
_cell.angle_alpha   90.00
_cell.angle_beta   90.00
_cell.angle_gamma   90.00
#
_symmetry.space_group_name_H-M   'P 1'
#
loop_
_entity.id
_entity.type
_entity.pdbx_description
1 polymer ?
#
loop_
_entity_poly.entity_id
_entity_poly.type
_entity_poly.pdbx_seq_one_letter_code
_entity_poly.pdbx_strand_id
1 'polypeptide(L)'
;MDRTAIVAQLQISLSEVLNREVAALREDQRLFEDLALDSTSVIELLMSLEDTVGLEVDPDDLEPEVFQTVGTLVDYVAASFAKTAAA
;
A
#
# COMPACT_ATOMS: atom_id res chain seq x y z
N MET A 1 6.53 -12.15 2.44
CA MET A 1 7.22 -11.17 1.58
C MET A 1 8.04 -10.25 2.48
N ASP A 2 9.26 -9.87 2.11
CA ASP A 2 10.07 -8.96 2.92
C ASP A 2 9.61 -7.50 2.77
N ARG A 3 9.72 -6.69 3.83
CA ARG A 3 9.27 -5.29 3.85
C ARG A 3 9.83 -4.44 2.71
N THR A 4 11.10 -4.64 2.37
CA THR A 4 11.76 -3.93 1.25
C THR A 4 11.10 -4.23 -0.10
N ALA A 5 10.66 -5.47 -0.31
CA ALA A 5 9.97 -5.85 -1.54
C ALA A 5 8.57 -5.23 -1.60
N ILE A 6 7.88 -5.14 -0.45
CA ILE A 6 6.58 -4.47 -0.35
C ILE A 6 6.72 -2.98 -0.69
N VAL A 7 7.71 -2.28 -0.12
CA VAL A 7 7.96 -0.85 -0.42
C VAL A 7 8.25 -0.64 -1.91
N ALA A 8 9.07 -1.51 -2.51
CA ALA A 8 9.38 -1.43 -3.94
C ALA A 8 8.12 -1.63 -4.81
N GLN A 9 7.25 -2.58 -4.44
CA GLN A 9 5.99 -2.79 -5.16
C GLN A 9 5.03 -1.62 -4.98
N LEU A 10 4.90 -1.10 -3.75
CA LEU A 10 4.10 0.11 -3.50
C LEU A 10 4.59 1.28 -4.36
N GLN A 11 5.91 1.42 -4.55
CA GLN A 11 6.48 2.46 -5.40
C GLN A 11 6.00 2.37 -6.84
N ILE A 12 5.97 1.15 -7.38
CA ILE A 12 5.51 0.88 -8.74
C ILE A 12 4.01 1.20 -8.84
N SER A 13 3.19 0.57 -7.99
CA SER A 13 1.73 0.76 -8.00
C SER A 13 1.33 2.22 -7.76
N LEU A 14 1.99 2.92 -6.83
CA LEU A 14 1.74 4.35 -6.60
C LEU A 14 2.13 5.21 -7.80
N SER A 15 3.22 4.88 -8.50
CA SER A 15 3.63 5.64 -9.68
C SER A 15 2.64 5.48 -10.84
N GLU A 16 2.07 4.29 -10.98
CA GLU A 16 1.02 4.00 -11.96
C GLU A 16 -0.29 4.74 -11.63
N VAL A 17 -0.77 4.60 -10.39
CA VAL A 17 -2.03 5.21 -9.93
C VAL A 17 -1.97 6.74 -9.92
N LEU A 18 -0.86 7.30 -9.44
CA LEU A 18 -0.67 8.76 -9.40
C LEU A 18 -0.24 9.33 -10.76
N ASN A 19 -0.01 8.46 -11.76
CA ASN A 19 0.46 8.81 -13.10
C ASN A 19 1.68 9.76 -13.06
N ARG A 20 2.59 9.52 -12.12
CA ARG A 20 3.82 10.30 -11.89
C ARG A 20 4.89 9.42 -11.27
N GLU A 21 6.15 9.77 -11.49
CA GLU A 21 7.26 9.05 -10.85
C GLU A 21 7.28 9.33 -9.35
N VAL A 22 7.07 8.30 -8.53
CA VAL A 22 7.28 8.37 -7.08
C VAL A 22 8.70 7.89 -6.81
N ALA A 23 9.65 8.83 -6.78
CA ALA A 23 11.03 8.54 -6.44
C ALA A 23 11.22 8.61 -4.90
N ALA A 24 11.76 7.52 -4.32
CA ALA A 24 12.08 7.42 -2.89
C ALA A 24 10.87 7.56 -1.95
N LEU A 25 10.08 6.50 -1.85
CA LEU A 25 9.09 6.34 -0.79
C LEU A 25 9.76 6.32 0.58
N ARG A 26 9.21 7.11 1.51
CA ARG A 26 9.61 7.08 2.91
C ARG A 26 8.42 6.68 3.76
N GLU A 27 8.65 5.90 4.80
CA GLU A 27 7.59 5.39 5.67
C GLU A 27 6.84 6.51 6.42
N ASP A 28 7.48 7.66 6.64
CA ASP A 28 6.91 8.83 7.29
C ASP A 28 6.06 9.72 6.37
N GLN A 29 6.05 9.46 5.05
CA GLN A 29 5.23 10.22 4.11
C GLN A 29 3.76 9.91 4.31
N ARG A 30 2.96 10.98 4.38
CA ARG A 30 1.51 10.90 4.48
C ARG A 30 0.92 10.65 3.11
N LEU A 31 0.07 9.63 3.00
CA LEU A 31 -0.51 9.20 1.73
C LEU A 31 -1.37 10.30 1.11
N PHE A 32 -2.28 10.89 1.90
CA PHE A 32 -3.18 11.94 1.41
C PHE A 32 -2.49 13.31 1.28
N GLU A 33 -1.57 13.66 2.19
CA GLU A 33 -1.00 15.01 2.20
C GLU A 33 0.27 15.15 1.37
N ASP A 34 1.21 14.20 1.50
CA ASP A 34 2.52 14.31 0.84
C ASP A 34 2.49 13.61 -0.52
N LEU A 35 1.78 12.49 -0.62
CA LEU A 35 1.60 11.75 -1.87
C LEU A 35 0.35 12.16 -2.65
N ALA A 36 -0.49 13.04 -2.09
CA ALA A 36 -1.71 13.54 -2.73
C ALA A 36 -2.60 12.41 -3.28
N LEU A 37 -2.75 11.33 -2.49
CA LEU A 37 -3.69 10.26 -2.80
C LEU A 37 -5.13 10.73 -2.59
N ASP A 38 -5.99 10.28 -3.50
CA ASP A 38 -7.42 10.50 -3.43
C ASP A 38 -8.12 9.23 -2.93
N SER A 39 -9.37 9.35 -2.45
CA SER A 39 -10.17 8.17 -2.08
C SER A 39 -10.32 7.16 -3.22
N THR A 40 -10.37 7.64 -4.46
CA THR A 40 -10.44 6.78 -5.66
C THR A 40 -9.11 6.09 -5.91
N SER A 41 -8.01 6.84 -5.86
CA SER A 41 -6.65 6.31 -6.04
C SER A 41 -6.28 5.27 -4.99
N VAL A 42 -6.80 5.38 -3.76
CA VAL A 42 -6.63 4.34 -2.72
C VAL A 42 -7.25 3.01 -3.18
N ILE A 43 -8.45 3.03 -3.75
CA ILE A 43 -9.10 1.80 -4.25
C ILE A 43 -8.32 1.23 -5.42
N GLU A 44 -7.86 2.06 -6.35
CA GLU A 44 -7.03 1.62 -7.49
C GLU A 44 -5.70 1.01 -7.01
N LEU A 45 -5.08 1.61 -5.99
CA LEU A 45 -3.86 1.08 -5.38
C LEU A 45 -4.09 -0.29 -4.75
N LEU A 46 -5.18 -0.45 -4.00
CA LEU A 46 -5.54 -1.74 -3.40
C LEU A 46 -5.74 -2.79 -4.48
N MET A 47 -6.56 -2.51 -5.51
CA MET A 47 -6.77 -3.43 -6.63
C MET A 47 -5.45 -3.79 -7.35
N SER A 48 -4.57 -2.82 -7.58
CA SER A 48 -3.24 -3.06 -8.15
C SER A 48 -2.41 -4.00 -7.27
N LEU A 49 -2.43 -3.84 -5.95
CA LEU A 49 -1.71 -4.72 -5.02
C LEU A 49 -2.33 -6.13 -4.97
N GLU A 50 -3.66 -6.25 -5.00
CA GLU A 50 -4.35 -7.54 -5.13
C GLU A 50 -3.91 -8.27 -6.41
N ASP A 51 -3.89 -7.59 -7.55
CA ASP A 51 -3.53 -8.19 -8.84
C ASP A 51 -2.02 -8.50 -8.97
N THR A 52 -1.15 -7.63 -8.45
CA THR A 52 0.30 -7.74 -8.66
C THR A 52 0.99 -8.69 -7.69
N VAL A 53 0.57 -8.69 -6.42
CA VAL A 53 1.21 -9.50 -5.37
C VAL A 53 0.26 -10.51 -4.73
N GLY A 54 -1.00 -10.57 -5.17
CA GLY A 54 -1.99 -11.47 -4.58
C GLY A 54 -2.36 -11.05 -3.17
N LEU A 55 -2.34 -9.74 -2.88
CA LEU A 55 -2.79 -9.23 -1.58
C LEU A 55 -4.27 -9.60 -1.40
N GLU A 56 -4.63 -10.11 -0.22
CA GLU A 56 -6.03 -10.22 0.18
C GLU A 56 -6.33 -9.11 1.17
N VAL A 57 -7.27 -8.25 0.79
CA VAL A 57 -7.68 -7.10 1.59
C VAL A 57 -8.92 -7.47 2.40
N ASP A 58 -8.79 -7.44 3.72
CA ASP A 58 -9.89 -7.71 4.64
C ASP A 58 -10.59 -6.37 4.98
N PRO A 59 -11.88 -6.19 4.64
CA PRO A 59 -12.59 -4.95 4.94
C PRO A 59 -12.67 -4.66 6.44
N ASP A 60 -12.57 -5.68 7.30
CA ASP A 60 -12.57 -5.50 8.75
C ASP A 60 -11.22 -4.96 9.26
N ASP A 61 -10.11 -5.25 8.56
CA ASP A 61 -8.77 -4.74 8.89
C ASP A 61 -8.49 -3.39 8.18
N LEU A 62 -9.41 -2.90 7.34
CA LEU A 62 -9.24 -1.72 6.50
C LEU A 62 -9.57 -0.41 7.24
N GLU A 63 -8.79 -0.11 8.28
CA GLU A 63 -9.00 1.08 9.10
C GLU A 63 -8.42 2.36 8.46
N PRO A 64 -8.96 3.55 8.78
CA PRO A 64 -8.40 4.83 8.29
C PRO A 64 -6.93 5.04 8.62
N GLU A 65 -6.46 4.38 9.68
CA GLU A 65 -5.09 4.41 10.17
C GLU A 65 -4.10 3.76 9.20
N VAL A 66 -4.52 2.72 8.47
CA VAL A 66 -3.74 2.05 7.43
C VAL A 66 -3.31 3.05 6.36
N PHE A 67 -4.20 3.98 6.01
CA PHE A 67 -3.99 4.97 4.96
C PHE A 67 -3.38 6.28 5.45
N GLN A 68 -2.90 6.39 6.69
CA GLN A 68 -2.28 7.62 7.17
C GLN A 68 -0.92 7.86 6.50
N THR A 69 -0.06 6.83 6.48
CA THR A 69 1.32 6.93 6.01
C THR A 69 1.70 5.74 5.14
N VAL A 70 2.81 5.89 4.41
CA VAL A 70 3.39 4.77 3.67
C VAL A 70 3.78 3.64 4.62
N GLY A 71 4.31 3.95 5.81
CA GLY A 71 4.70 2.96 6.80
C GLY A 71 3.52 2.10 7.27
N THR A 72 2.39 2.74 7.60
CA THR A 72 1.18 2.04 8.04
C THR A 72 0.60 1.15 6.94
N LEU A 73 0.65 1.59 5.68
CA LEU A 73 0.20 0.77 4.56
C LEU A 73 1.14 -0.42 4.31
N VAL A 74 2.45 -0.22 4.41
CA VAL A 74 3.45 -1.28 4.32
C VAL A 74 3.28 -2.30 5.45
N ASP A 75 3.00 -1.84 6.68
CA ASP A 75 2.70 -2.68 7.84
C ASP A 75 1.46 -3.54 7.59
N TYR A 76 0.39 -2.93 7.06
CA TYR A 76 -0.84 -3.64 6.71
C TYR A 76 -0.60 -4.74 5.67
N VAL A 77 0.09 -4.42 4.58
CA VAL A 77 0.40 -5.39 3.52
C VAL A 77 1.27 -6.51 4.06
N ALA A 78 2.27 -6.20 4.90
CA ALA A 78 3.12 -7.20 5.54
C ALA A 78 2.33 -8.12 6.48
N ALA A 79 1.40 -7.55 7.26
CA ALA A 79 0.52 -8.29 8.15
C ALA A 79 -0.43 -9.22 7.39
N SER A 80 -1.00 -8.76 6.27
CA SER A 80 -1.84 -9.60 5.40
C SER A 80 -1.07 -10.81 4.88
N PHE A 81 0.14 -10.63 4.35
CA PHE A 81 0.98 -11.76 3.92
C PHE A 81 1.38 -12.71 5.06
N ALA A 82 1.51 -12.21 6.29
CA ALA A 82 1.76 -13.06 7.45
C ALA A 82 0.52 -13.87 7.87
N LYS A 83 -0.68 -13.26 7.77
CA LYS A 83 -1.98 -13.90 8.03
C LYS A 83 -2.26 -15.03 7.05
N THR A 84 -2.04 -14.79 5.75
CA THR A 84 -2.20 -15.81 4.70
C THR A 84 -1.21 -16.97 4.85
N ALA A 85 0.01 -16.72 5.32
CA ALA A 85 0.99 -17.79 5.57
C ALA A 85 0.68 -18.65 6.80
N ALA A 86 -0.16 -18.15 7.71
CA ALA A 86 -0.56 -18.84 8.94
C ALA A 86 -1.92 -19.57 8.83
N ALA A 87 -2.67 -19.34 7.75
CA ALA A 87 -3.96 -19.96 7.44
C ALA A 87 -3.79 -21.22 6.56
#